data_AF-A0ABC8LSD4-F1
#
_entry.id   AF-A0ABC8LSD4-F1
#
_cell.length_a   1.000
_cell.length_b   1.000
_cell.length_c   1.000
_cell.angle_alpha   90.00
_cell.angle_beta   90.00
_cell.angle_gamma   90.00
#
_symmetry.space_group_name_H-M   'P 1'
#
loop_
_entity.id
_entity.type
_entity.pdbx_description
1 polymer ?
#
loop_
_entity_poly.entity_id
_entity_poly.type
_entity_poly.pdbx_seq_one_letter_code
_entity_poly.pdbx_strand_id
1 'polypeptide(L)'
;MVATSATSSFFPLPSSSLDKPNKVTSSTNFSGLTPTPNSNRMKVKPNAQAPPKINGKRVGLPGSVEILKPDSEISPQQHAPRTFINQLPDWSMLLAAITTVFLAAEKQWMMLDWKPRRSDMIMDTFGLGRIVQDGLVFRQNFSIRSYEIGADRSASIETVMNHLQETALNHVKTAGLLGDGFGSTPEMVKKNLIWVVTRMQVVVDKYPTWGDVVEVDTWVSKSGKNGMRRDWLVRDGNTGQILTRASSVWVMMNKLTRRLSKIPEEVRGEIEPYFVDSDPVLAEDSRKLTKLDDKTADYVRSGLTPRWSDLDVNQHVNNVKYIGWILESAPVGMMESQKLKSMTLEYRRECGRDSVLQSLTAVSGCDIGSLGRGGEVECQHLLRLQDGAEVVRGRTEWSSKTSTTTWDITP
;
A
#
# COMPACT_ATOMS: atom_id res chain seq x y z
N MET A 1 23.55 10.19 28.28
CA MET A 1 24.68 10.90 27.64
C MET A 1 25.86 9.93 27.56
N VAL A 2 26.45 9.74 26.38
CA VAL A 2 27.88 9.67 26.05
C VAL A 2 27.93 9.65 24.52
N ALA A 3 28.75 10.49 23.91
CA ALA A 3 28.97 10.51 22.47
C ALA A 3 30.33 9.89 22.14
N THR A 4 30.46 9.23 20.99
CA THR A 4 31.74 9.27 20.25
C THR A 4 31.49 9.27 18.74
N SER A 5 32.35 10.00 18.03
CA SER A 5 32.29 10.34 16.61
C SER A 5 33.07 9.36 15.73
N ALA A 6 32.69 9.28 14.45
CA ALA A 6 33.58 8.85 13.36
C ALA A 6 33.39 9.77 12.14
N THR A 7 34.48 10.31 11.62
CA THR A 7 34.51 11.35 10.59
C THR A 7 34.87 10.82 9.20
N SER A 8 34.14 11.31 8.19
CA SER A 8 34.54 11.59 6.79
C SER A 8 35.70 10.84 6.12
N SER A 9 35.47 10.39 4.88
CA SER A 9 36.51 10.32 3.85
C SER A 9 35.89 10.59 2.46
N PHE A 10 36.20 11.75 1.88
CA PHE A 10 35.96 12.05 0.47
C PHE A 10 37.26 11.80 -0.31
N PHE A 11 37.18 11.17 -1.49
CA PHE A 11 38.18 11.34 -2.56
C PHE A 11 37.48 11.35 -3.94
N PRO A 12 37.99 12.10 -4.95
CA PRO A 12 37.22 12.41 -6.16
C PRO A 12 37.82 11.86 -7.47
N LEU A 13 37.03 11.98 -8.56
CA LEU A 13 37.45 12.07 -9.98
C LEU A 13 38.01 10.77 -10.65
N PRO A 14 38.14 10.69 -12.01
CA PRO A 14 38.01 11.76 -13.01
C PRO A 14 37.05 11.50 -14.20
N SER A 15 36.87 12.56 -15.00
CA SER A 15 36.28 12.53 -16.34
C SER A 15 37.36 12.71 -17.42
N SER A 16 37.27 11.96 -18.53
CA SER A 16 37.89 12.31 -19.83
C SER A 16 37.34 11.46 -20.97
N SER A 17 37.09 12.08 -22.11
CA SER A 17 36.65 11.46 -23.37
C SER A 17 37.82 11.24 -24.34
N LEU A 18 37.86 10.13 -25.09
CA LEU A 18 38.05 10.08 -26.57
C LEU A 18 38.20 8.64 -27.14
N ASP A 19 37.53 8.42 -28.27
CA ASP A 19 37.78 7.54 -29.43
C ASP A 19 38.53 6.17 -29.39
N LYS A 20 37.73 5.12 -29.68
CA LYS A 20 37.83 4.22 -30.88
C LYS A 20 38.99 3.17 -31.00
N PRO A 21 38.92 2.19 -31.94
CA PRO A 21 38.85 0.77 -31.51
C PRO A 21 39.85 -0.21 -32.17
N ASN A 22 39.98 -1.43 -31.63
CA ASN A 22 39.92 -2.74 -32.35
C ASN A 22 40.42 -3.95 -31.54
N LYS A 23 39.59 -5.01 -31.49
CA LYS A 23 39.86 -6.40 -31.92
C LYS A 23 41.30 -6.97 -31.73
N VAL A 24 41.44 -8.07 -30.96
CA VAL A 24 41.90 -9.42 -31.40
C VAL A 24 42.03 -10.39 -30.20
N THR A 25 41.96 -11.68 -30.51
CA THR A 25 41.93 -12.89 -29.66
C THR A 25 43.21 -13.23 -28.88
N SER A 26 43.09 -13.96 -27.76
CA SER A 26 43.69 -15.31 -27.64
C SER A 26 43.28 -16.04 -26.35
N SER A 27 43.36 -17.36 -26.39
CA SER A 27 43.04 -18.32 -25.32
C SER A 27 44.28 -18.75 -24.54
N THR A 28 44.11 -19.24 -23.30
CA THR A 28 44.45 -20.65 -22.94
C THR A 28 44.10 -20.98 -21.48
N ASN A 29 43.93 -22.27 -21.20
CA ASN A 29 43.55 -22.84 -19.91
C ASN A 29 44.73 -22.93 -18.94
N PHE A 30 44.47 -23.10 -17.64
CA PHE A 30 45.09 -24.20 -16.87
C PHE A 30 44.18 -24.69 -15.72
N SER A 31 44.46 -25.90 -15.25
CA SER A 31 43.53 -26.80 -14.57
C SER A 31 43.72 -26.96 -13.06
N GLY A 32 42.60 -27.08 -12.34
CA GLY A 32 42.36 -28.09 -11.29
C GLY A 32 43.14 -28.05 -9.97
N LEU A 33 42.40 -28.20 -8.84
CA LEU A 33 42.52 -29.32 -7.90
C LEU A 33 41.66 -29.11 -6.62
N THR A 34 40.91 -30.16 -6.27
CA THR A 34 40.32 -30.49 -4.96
C THR A 34 40.50 -32.02 -4.80
N PRO A 35 40.29 -32.66 -3.62
CA PRO A 35 39.66 -32.20 -2.38
C PRO A 35 40.41 -32.64 -1.08
N THR A 36 39.79 -32.41 0.10
CA THR A 36 39.56 -33.35 1.22
C THR A 36 39.39 -32.61 2.57
N PRO A 37 38.66 -33.17 3.56
CA PRO A 37 37.95 -32.38 4.55
C PRO A 37 38.60 -32.41 5.94
N ASN A 38 38.13 -31.54 6.84
CA ASN A 38 38.30 -31.77 8.27
C ASN A 38 37.00 -31.58 9.05
N SER A 39 36.83 -32.42 10.06
CA SER A 39 35.59 -32.53 10.84
C SER A 39 35.65 -31.66 12.09
N ASN A 40 34.50 -31.14 12.54
CA ASN A 40 34.24 -31.06 13.98
C ASN A 40 32.75 -31.01 14.33
N ARG A 41 32.41 -31.73 15.39
CA ARG A 41 31.04 -32.13 15.75
C ARG A 41 30.68 -31.53 17.11
N MET A 42 29.99 -30.40 17.15
CA MET A 42 29.48 -29.84 18.42
C MET A 42 28.03 -30.26 18.68
N LYS A 43 27.79 -30.83 19.86
CA LYS A 43 26.47 -31.16 20.39
C LYS A 43 25.90 -29.94 21.11
N VAL A 44 24.65 -29.59 20.85
CA VAL A 44 23.88 -28.62 21.64
C VAL A 44 22.86 -29.37 22.50
N LYS A 45 22.86 -29.12 23.81
CA LYS A 45 21.72 -29.38 24.71
C LYS A 45 21.53 -28.16 25.61
N PRO A 46 20.29 -27.75 25.91
CA PRO A 46 20.01 -26.52 26.64
C PRO A 46 20.22 -26.73 28.15
N ASN A 47 20.56 -25.66 28.85
CA ASN A 47 20.45 -25.62 30.31
C ASN A 47 19.99 -24.23 30.75
N ALA A 48 18.85 -24.18 31.44
CA ALA A 48 18.24 -22.95 31.95
C ALA A 48 18.05 -23.10 33.45
N GLN A 49 18.68 -22.22 34.25
CA GLN A 49 18.46 -22.14 35.70
C GLN A 49 18.46 -20.68 36.16
N ALA A 50 17.66 -20.41 37.20
CA ALA A 50 17.30 -19.08 37.68
C ALA A 50 18.27 -18.51 38.73
N PRO A 51 18.29 -17.18 38.96
CA PRO A 51 19.09 -16.57 40.02
C PRO A 51 18.44 -16.72 41.42
N PRO A 52 19.23 -16.94 42.49
CA PRO A 52 18.71 -17.10 43.86
C PRO A 52 18.59 -15.78 44.65
N LYS A 53 17.80 -15.84 45.74
CA LYS A 53 17.60 -14.76 46.72
C LYS A 53 18.80 -14.64 47.68
N ILE A 54 19.08 -13.43 48.17
CA ILE A 54 20.03 -13.16 49.28
C ILE A 54 19.33 -12.36 50.38
N ASN A 55 19.60 -12.66 51.66
CA ASN A 55 18.99 -11.97 52.80
C ASN A 55 19.93 -11.87 54.03
N GLY A 56 20.28 -10.64 54.42
CA GLY A 56 20.43 -10.17 55.81
C GLY A 56 21.65 -10.54 56.69
N LYS A 57 22.46 -9.51 57.05
CA LYS A 57 23.03 -9.13 58.38
C LYS A 57 24.36 -8.36 58.20
N ARG A 58 24.86 -7.47 59.08
CA ARG A 58 24.36 -6.50 60.09
C ARG A 58 25.61 -5.97 60.85
N VAL A 59 25.91 -4.68 60.75
CA VAL A 59 26.76 -3.80 61.62
C VAL A 59 26.24 -2.36 61.39
N GLY A 60 26.27 -1.35 62.29
CA GLY A 60 26.73 -1.21 63.68
C GLY A 60 26.32 0.17 64.25
N LEU A 61 27.05 0.71 65.23
CA LEU A 61 26.90 2.06 65.82
C LEU A 61 28.24 2.51 66.46
N PRO A 62 28.56 3.82 66.62
CA PRO A 62 28.08 4.64 67.77
C PRO A 62 27.76 6.13 67.42
N GLY A 63 27.17 6.97 68.29
CA GLY A 63 26.59 6.77 69.63
C GLY A 63 26.21 8.11 70.33
N SER A 64 25.49 8.05 71.46
CA SER A 64 25.19 9.13 72.46
C SER A 64 24.47 10.42 71.98
N VAL A 65 23.59 11.11 72.72
CA VAL A 65 23.50 11.41 74.17
C VAL A 65 22.02 11.46 74.65
N GLU A 66 21.80 11.36 75.96
CA GLU A 66 20.50 11.32 76.67
C GLU A 66 20.22 12.66 77.41
N ILE A 67 19.08 13.01 78.03
CA ILE A 67 17.84 12.31 78.42
C ILE A 67 16.71 13.35 78.61
N LEU A 68 15.42 12.94 78.75
CA LEU A 68 14.36 13.49 79.65
C LEU A 68 12.92 13.22 79.16
N LYS A 69 12.05 12.91 80.13
CA LYS A 69 10.56 12.90 80.13
C LYS A 69 10.14 13.66 81.40
N PRO A 70 8.99 14.39 81.46
CA PRO A 70 7.68 13.73 81.44
C PRO A 70 6.50 14.48 80.76
N ASP A 71 5.50 13.67 80.40
CA ASP A 71 4.04 13.84 80.46
C ASP A 71 3.25 15.03 79.88
N SER A 72 2.04 14.65 79.43
CA SER A 72 0.80 15.40 79.22
C SER A 72 0.52 16.12 77.87
N GLU A 73 -0.54 15.60 77.24
CA GLU A 73 -1.58 16.25 76.44
C GLU A 73 -1.33 16.75 74.98
N ILE A 74 -2.04 16.04 74.09
CA ILE A 74 -2.83 16.53 72.95
C ILE A 74 -2.08 17.33 71.86
N SER A 75 -1.87 16.68 70.72
CA SER A 75 -1.66 17.35 69.43
C SER A 75 -2.30 16.57 68.28
N PRO A 76 -2.97 17.24 67.32
CA PRO A 76 -3.62 16.56 66.19
C PRO A 76 -2.59 16.13 65.15
N GLN A 77 -2.44 14.83 64.91
CA GLN A 77 -1.53 14.35 63.86
C GLN A 77 -2.18 14.46 62.47
N GLN A 78 -1.47 15.18 61.59
CA GLN A 78 -1.78 15.27 60.17
C GLN A 78 -1.67 13.90 59.49
N HIS A 79 -2.67 13.52 58.70
CA HIS A 79 -2.52 12.39 57.78
C HIS A 79 -1.66 12.79 56.58
N ALA A 80 -0.63 12.00 56.29
CA ALA A 80 0.11 12.10 55.03
C ALA A 80 -0.83 11.84 53.83
N PRO A 81 -0.68 12.56 52.70
CA PRO A 81 -1.57 12.43 51.57
C PRO A 81 -1.43 11.05 50.91
N ARG A 82 -2.53 10.30 50.83
CA ARG A 82 -2.59 9.00 50.16
C ARG A 82 -2.47 9.20 48.65
N THR A 83 -1.49 8.57 48.02
CA THR A 83 -1.28 8.61 46.57
C THR A 83 -2.41 7.89 45.81
N PHE A 84 -2.84 8.50 44.70
CA PHE A 84 -3.97 8.14 43.83
C PHE A 84 -4.02 6.68 43.32
N ILE A 85 -2.93 5.92 43.46
CA ILE A 85 -2.74 4.57 42.92
C ILE A 85 -3.64 3.51 43.61
N ASN A 86 -4.03 3.73 44.87
CA ASN A 86 -4.81 2.75 45.67
C ASN A 86 -6.34 2.89 45.53
N GLN A 87 -6.84 3.50 44.45
CA GLN A 87 -8.28 3.70 44.20
C GLN A 87 -8.77 3.18 42.83
N LEU A 88 -7.96 2.38 42.13
CA LEU A 88 -8.39 1.74 40.89
C LEU A 88 -9.32 0.53 41.19
N PRO A 89 -10.43 0.35 40.46
CA PRO A 89 -11.26 -0.85 40.57
C PRO A 89 -10.48 -2.12 40.25
N ASP A 90 -10.84 -3.25 40.88
CA ASP A 90 -10.26 -4.54 40.55
C ASP A 90 -10.80 -5.04 39.19
N TRP A 91 -9.95 -4.96 38.16
CA TRP A 91 -10.26 -5.40 36.81
C TRP A 91 -10.20 -6.94 36.62
N SER A 92 -9.83 -7.71 37.65
CA SER A 92 -9.74 -9.18 37.59
C SER A 92 -11.05 -9.83 37.14
N MET A 93 -12.19 -9.33 37.63
CA MET A 93 -13.54 -9.75 37.26
C MET A 93 -13.85 -9.53 35.77
N LEU A 94 -13.41 -8.40 35.20
CA LEU A 94 -13.59 -8.12 33.77
C LEU A 94 -12.73 -9.06 32.91
N LEU A 95 -11.48 -9.28 33.32
CA LEU A 95 -10.56 -10.18 32.62
C LEU A 95 -11.10 -11.62 32.62
N ALA A 96 -11.62 -12.08 33.76
CA ALA A 96 -12.24 -13.39 33.92
C ALA A 96 -13.50 -13.56 33.04
N ALA A 97 -14.35 -12.53 32.97
CA ALA A 97 -15.53 -12.53 32.12
C ALA A 97 -15.14 -12.63 30.63
N ILE A 98 -14.18 -11.83 30.18
CA ILE A 98 -13.68 -11.85 28.80
C ILE A 98 -13.10 -13.24 28.46
N THR A 99 -12.22 -13.80 29.29
CA THR A 99 -11.66 -15.13 29.03
C THR A 99 -12.72 -16.24 29.00
N THR A 100 -13.77 -16.13 29.82
CA THR A 100 -14.89 -17.09 29.83
C THR A 100 -15.71 -17.00 28.55
N VAL A 101 -15.95 -15.79 28.01
CA VAL A 101 -16.65 -15.61 26.73
C VAL A 101 -15.82 -16.16 25.57
N PHE A 102 -14.50 -15.95 25.54
CA PHE A 102 -13.63 -16.53 24.52
C PHE A 102 -13.61 -18.06 24.57
N LEU A 103 -13.49 -18.67 25.76
CA LEU A 103 -13.54 -20.13 25.93
C LEU A 103 -14.91 -20.72 25.56
N ALA A 104 -16.00 -20.02 25.87
CA ALA A 104 -17.35 -20.43 25.47
C ALA A 104 -17.53 -20.38 23.95
N ALA A 105 -17.03 -19.32 23.30
CA ALA A 105 -17.03 -19.21 21.84
C ALA A 105 -16.21 -20.33 21.19
N GLU A 106 -14.96 -20.54 21.61
CA GLU A 106 -14.08 -21.60 21.09
C GLU A 106 -14.74 -22.99 21.18
N LYS A 107 -15.37 -23.29 22.32
CA LYS A 107 -16.11 -24.55 22.52
C LYS A 107 -17.36 -24.68 21.64
N GLN A 108 -17.99 -23.56 21.27
CA GLN A 108 -19.14 -23.53 20.36
C GLN A 108 -18.71 -23.67 18.89
N TRP A 109 -17.54 -23.14 18.51
CA TRP A 109 -16.93 -23.35 17.19
C TRP A 109 -16.51 -24.81 16.96
N MET A 110 -16.00 -25.49 17.98
CA MET A 110 -15.62 -26.92 17.88
C MET A 110 -16.80 -27.91 17.79
N MET A 111 -18.04 -27.45 17.97
CA MET A 111 -19.26 -28.28 17.94
C MET A 111 -20.04 -28.16 16.61
N LEU A 112 -19.53 -27.41 15.63
CA LEU A 112 -20.17 -27.22 14.33
C LEU A 112 -19.73 -28.30 13.32
N ASP A 113 -20.49 -29.40 13.26
CA ASP A 113 -20.38 -30.40 12.19
C ASP A 113 -20.72 -29.78 10.83
N TRP A 114 -19.67 -29.41 10.09
CA TRP A 114 -19.79 -28.79 8.76
C TRP A 114 -20.21 -29.81 7.69
N LYS A 115 -21.52 -29.94 7.47
CA LYS A 115 -22.04 -30.62 6.26
C LYS A 115 -21.99 -29.66 5.06
N PRO A 116 -21.35 -30.01 3.94
CA PRO A 116 -21.29 -29.15 2.77
C PRO A 116 -22.68 -29.00 2.13
N ARG A 117 -23.28 -27.82 2.28
CA ARG A 117 -24.45 -27.40 1.49
C ARG A 117 -23.99 -26.86 0.13
N ARG A 118 -24.85 -27.01 -0.89
CA ARG A 118 -24.55 -26.70 -2.31
C ARG A 118 -24.04 -25.26 -2.49
N SER A 119 -23.12 -25.11 -3.45
CA SER A 119 -22.21 -23.96 -3.64
C SER A 119 -22.84 -22.65 -4.08
N ASP A 120 -24.05 -22.67 -4.65
CA ASP A 120 -24.39 -21.68 -5.69
C ASP A 120 -25.07 -20.39 -5.17
N MET A 121 -25.18 -20.22 -3.85
CA MET A 121 -25.83 -19.04 -3.24
C MET A 121 -25.21 -18.55 -1.92
N ILE A 122 -23.95 -18.88 -1.63
CA ILE A 122 -23.22 -18.22 -0.53
C ILE A 122 -22.69 -16.88 -1.03
N MET A 123 -23.48 -15.83 -0.83
CA MET A 123 -22.98 -14.45 -0.85
C MET A 123 -21.81 -14.37 0.15
N ASP A 124 -20.69 -13.77 -0.27
CA ASP A 124 -19.45 -13.72 0.52
C ASP A 124 -19.67 -12.95 1.84
N THR A 125 -20.08 -13.70 2.86
CA THR A 125 -20.61 -13.16 4.13
C THR A 125 -19.50 -12.56 5.00
N PHE A 126 -18.23 -12.82 4.65
CA PHE A 126 -17.05 -12.35 5.37
C PHE A 126 -16.17 -11.38 4.56
N GLY A 127 -16.53 -11.09 3.30
CA GLY A 127 -15.74 -10.23 2.40
C GLY A 127 -14.35 -10.80 2.06
N LEU A 128 -14.18 -12.13 2.17
CA LEU A 128 -12.89 -12.81 1.97
C LEU A 128 -12.50 -12.93 0.48
N GLY A 129 -13.46 -12.68 -0.41
CA GLY A 129 -13.34 -12.89 -1.84
C GLY A 129 -13.41 -14.37 -2.23
N ARG A 130 -13.65 -14.61 -3.51
CA ARG A 130 -13.75 -15.95 -4.11
C ARG A 130 -13.21 -15.93 -5.53
N ILE A 131 -12.68 -17.06 -5.97
CA ILE A 131 -12.39 -17.27 -7.39
C ILE A 131 -13.65 -17.81 -8.08
N VAL A 132 -13.95 -17.27 -9.26
CA VAL A 132 -15.08 -17.61 -10.14
C VAL A 132 -14.57 -17.82 -11.56
N GLN A 133 -15.44 -18.25 -12.49
CA GLN A 133 -15.12 -18.49 -13.90
C GLN A 133 -13.89 -19.40 -14.06
N ASP A 134 -14.08 -20.69 -13.73
CA ASP A 134 -13.13 -21.79 -13.92
C ASP A 134 -11.73 -21.61 -13.29
N GLY A 135 -11.59 -20.70 -12.32
CA GLY A 135 -10.35 -20.47 -11.59
C GLY A 135 -9.63 -19.17 -11.95
N LEU A 136 -10.14 -18.39 -12.90
CA LEU A 136 -9.38 -17.33 -13.58
C LEU A 136 -9.77 -15.89 -13.16
N VAL A 137 -10.94 -15.71 -12.55
CA VAL A 137 -11.42 -14.39 -12.13
C VAL A 137 -11.58 -14.36 -10.62
N PHE A 138 -10.96 -13.38 -9.96
CA PHE A 138 -11.15 -13.16 -8.53
C PHE A 138 -12.21 -12.08 -8.30
N ARG A 139 -13.09 -12.31 -7.33
CA ARG A 139 -14.26 -11.50 -7.02
C ARG A 139 -14.34 -11.22 -5.52
N GLN A 140 -14.43 -9.96 -5.12
CA GLN A 140 -14.54 -9.57 -3.71
C GLN A 140 -15.54 -8.42 -3.52
N ASN A 141 -16.29 -8.47 -2.42
CA ASN A 141 -17.26 -7.43 -2.07
C ASN A 141 -16.64 -6.43 -1.07
N PHE A 142 -16.87 -5.15 -1.30
CA PHE A 142 -16.48 -4.07 -0.38
C PHE A 142 -17.71 -3.24 -0.01
N SER A 143 -17.95 -3.02 1.29
CA SER A 143 -18.89 -2.00 1.74
C SER A 143 -18.14 -0.68 1.90
N ILE A 144 -18.63 0.39 1.25
CA ILE A 144 -17.99 1.71 1.28
C ILE A 144 -18.10 2.31 2.68
N ARG A 145 -16.95 2.58 3.29
CA ARG A 145 -16.83 3.02 4.68
C ARG A 145 -16.94 4.55 4.80
N SER A 146 -17.21 5.04 6.01
CA SER A 146 -17.45 6.47 6.25
C SER A 146 -16.24 7.36 5.98
N TYR A 147 -15.01 6.84 6.11
CA TYR A 147 -13.78 7.56 5.81
C TYR A 147 -13.32 7.43 4.34
N GLU A 148 -14.04 6.67 3.52
CA GLU A 148 -13.72 6.39 2.12
C GLU A 148 -14.47 7.30 1.13
N ILE A 149 -15.38 8.14 1.65
CA ILE A 149 -16.14 9.14 0.90
C ILE A 149 -15.58 10.55 1.10
N GLY A 150 -15.72 11.38 0.05
CA GLY A 150 -15.43 12.81 0.11
C GLY A 150 -16.57 13.63 0.73
N ALA A 151 -16.38 14.95 0.80
CA ALA A 151 -17.39 15.90 1.29
C ALA A 151 -18.70 15.87 0.47
N ASP A 152 -18.65 15.43 -0.79
CA ASP A 152 -19.81 15.24 -1.66
C ASP A 152 -20.48 13.84 -1.53
N ARG A 153 -20.16 13.12 -0.45
CA ARG A 153 -20.67 11.77 -0.10
C ARG A 153 -20.37 10.66 -1.10
N SER A 154 -19.58 10.96 -2.14
CA SER A 154 -19.14 9.99 -3.15
C SER A 154 -17.81 9.37 -2.72
N ALA A 155 -17.57 8.10 -3.02
CA ALA A 155 -16.27 7.46 -2.79
C ALA A 155 -15.17 8.20 -3.56
N SER A 156 -13.98 8.35 -2.97
CA SER A 156 -12.85 8.99 -3.66
C SER A 156 -12.28 8.07 -4.76
N ILE A 157 -11.59 8.65 -5.76
CA ILE A 157 -10.83 7.84 -6.73
C ILE A 157 -9.72 7.03 -6.05
N GLU A 158 -9.10 7.55 -4.98
CA GLU A 158 -8.15 6.77 -4.17
C GLU A 158 -8.82 5.54 -3.54
N THR A 159 -10.06 5.65 -3.04
CA THR A 159 -10.84 4.53 -2.51
C THR A 159 -11.04 3.44 -3.56
N VAL A 160 -11.54 3.82 -4.74
CA VAL A 160 -11.75 2.88 -5.86
C VAL A 160 -10.43 2.18 -6.20
N MET A 161 -9.35 2.94 -6.35
CA MET A 161 -8.01 2.43 -6.65
C MET A 161 -7.43 1.52 -5.56
N ASN A 162 -7.70 1.79 -4.27
CA ASN A 162 -7.33 0.90 -3.17
C ASN A 162 -8.07 -0.45 -3.28
N HIS A 163 -9.36 -0.47 -3.61
CA HIS A 163 -10.09 -1.72 -3.87
C HIS A 163 -9.53 -2.49 -5.08
N LEU A 164 -9.13 -1.79 -6.15
CA LEU A 164 -8.48 -2.42 -7.30
C LEU A 164 -7.13 -3.06 -6.92
N GLN A 165 -6.33 -2.37 -6.11
CA GLN A 165 -5.04 -2.89 -5.63
C GLN A 165 -5.22 -4.08 -4.68
N GLU A 166 -6.13 -3.99 -3.71
CA GLU A 166 -6.42 -5.06 -2.75
C GLU A 166 -6.91 -6.34 -3.45
N THR A 167 -7.86 -6.21 -4.38
CA THR A 167 -8.34 -7.37 -5.17
C THR A 167 -7.27 -7.98 -6.05
N ALA A 168 -6.36 -7.19 -6.62
CA ALA A 168 -5.25 -7.72 -7.42
C ALA A 168 -4.33 -8.63 -6.59
N LEU A 169 -4.10 -8.28 -5.31
CA LEU A 169 -3.25 -9.02 -4.39
C LEU A 169 -3.96 -10.26 -3.84
N ASN A 170 -5.23 -10.11 -3.45
CA ASN A 170 -6.06 -11.22 -2.99
C ASN A 170 -6.30 -12.24 -4.10
N HIS A 171 -6.37 -11.83 -5.36
CA HIS A 171 -6.31 -12.74 -6.51
C HIS A 171 -5.01 -13.56 -6.47
N VAL A 172 -3.83 -12.93 -6.53
CA VAL A 172 -2.53 -13.65 -6.58
C VAL A 172 -2.34 -14.58 -5.36
N LYS A 173 -2.78 -14.13 -4.18
CA LYS A 173 -2.79 -14.93 -2.95
C LYS A 173 -3.70 -16.16 -3.05
N THR A 174 -4.95 -15.98 -3.47
CA THR A 174 -5.94 -17.08 -3.55
C THR A 174 -5.62 -18.05 -4.68
N ALA A 175 -4.98 -17.58 -5.75
CA ALA A 175 -4.45 -18.39 -6.84
C ALA A 175 -3.28 -19.30 -6.42
N GLY A 176 -2.69 -19.10 -5.23
CA GLY A 176 -1.49 -19.83 -4.79
C GLY A 176 -0.18 -19.31 -5.42
N LEU A 177 -0.22 -18.17 -6.11
CA LEU A 177 0.91 -17.56 -6.81
C LEU A 177 1.74 -16.59 -5.94
N LEU A 178 1.38 -16.43 -4.67
CA LEU A 178 2.10 -15.55 -3.75
C LEU A 178 3.32 -16.26 -3.16
N GLY A 179 4.52 -15.78 -3.49
CA GLY A 179 5.78 -16.19 -2.89
C GLY A 179 6.00 -15.53 -1.52
N ASP A 180 7.19 -14.93 -1.32
CA ASP A 180 7.59 -14.30 -0.06
C ASP A 180 7.12 -12.83 0.09
N GLY A 181 6.38 -12.29 -0.89
CA GLY A 181 6.11 -10.87 -0.96
C GLY A 181 4.93 -10.46 -1.85
N PHE A 182 4.79 -9.15 -2.04
CA PHE A 182 3.64 -8.51 -2.65
C PHE A 182 3.54 -8.83 -4.15
N GLY A 183 2.65 -9.75 -4.53
CA GLY A 183 2.35 -10.10 -5.93
C GLY A 183 3.48 -10.80 -6.71
N SER A 184 4.56 -11.24 -6.05
CA SER A 184 5.70 -11.89 -6.71
C SER A 184 5.62 -13.41 -6.58
N THR A 185 5.82 -14.13 -7.68
CA THR A 185 5.74 -15.61 -7.72
C THR A 185 7.05 -16.28 -7.24
N PRO A 186 7.03 -17.57 -6.86
CA PRO A 186 8.24 -18.28 -6.44
C PRO A 186 9.41 -18.21 -7.43
N GLU A 187 9.19 -18.34 -8.75
CA GLU A 187 10.27 -18.17 -9.73
C GLU A 187 10.72 -16.72 -9.92
N MET A 188 9.83 -15.73 -9.75
CA MET A 188 10.23 -14.31 -9.75
C MET A 188 11.20 -14.00 -8.61
N VAL A 189 10.90 -14.48 -7.40
CA VAL A 189 11.72 -14.28 -6.20
C VAL A 189 13.13 -14.82 -6.42
N LYS A 190 13.26 -16.08 -6.89
CA LYS A 190 14.54 -16.71 -7.22
C LYS A 190 15.37 -15.91 -8.24
N LYS A 191 14.70 -15.24 -9.19
CA LYS A 191 15.33 -14.48 -10.28
C LYS A 191 15.49 -12.97 -9.97
N ASN A 192 15.18 -12.53 -8.74
CA ASN A 192 15.16 -11.12 -8.32
C ASN A 192 14.27 -10.25 -9.24
N LEU A 193 13.12 -10.75 -9.65
CA LEU A 193 12.14 -10.05 -10.50
C LEU A 193 10.97 -9.53 -9.68
N ILE A 194 10.46 -8.37 -10.06
CA ILE A 194 9.25 -7.74 -9.51
C ILE A 194 8.34 -7.29 -10.64
N TRP A 195 7.04 -7.23 -10.37
CA TRP A 195 6.08 -6.56 -11.25
C TRP A 195 6.09 -5.06 -10.99
N VAL A 196 6.17 -4.26 -12.05
CA VAL A 196 5.95 -2.81 -12.00
C VAL A 196 4.81 -2.45 -12.94
N VAL A 197 3.87 -1.62 -12.47
CA VAL A 197 2.82 -1.06 -13.31
C VAL A 197 3.44 0.04 -14.18
N THR A 198 3.21 -0.01 -15.49
CA THR A 198 3.66 1.03 -16.43
C THR A 198 2.54 1.93 -16.88
N ARG A 199 1.31 1.42 -16.90
CA ARG A 199 0.13 2.17 -17.35
C ARG A 199 -1.11 1.72 -16.60
N MET A 200 -1.99 2.66 -16.29
CA MET A 200 -3.31 2.42 -15.68
C MET A 200 -4.35 3.31 -16.36
N GLN A 201 -5.50 2.75 -16.73
CA GLN A 201 -6.63 3.44 -17.31
C GLN A 201 -7.87 3.08 -16.48
N VAL A 202 -8.63 4.10 -16.05
CA VAL A 202 -9.83 3.95 -15.22
C VAL A 202 -10.93 4.80 -15.80
N VAL A 203 -12.12 4.24 -15.98
CA VAL A 203 -13.34 4.96 -16.38
C VAL A 203 -14.39 4.72 -15.30
N VAL A 204 -14.84 5.79 -14.68
CA VAL A 204 -15.86 5.77 -13.62
C VAL A 204 -17.17 6.28 -14.19
N ASP A 205 -18.12 5.37 -14.37
CA ASP A 205 -19.47 5.66 -14.85
C ASP A 205 -20.32 6.25 -13.70
N LYS A 206 -20.12 5.76 -12.48
CA LYS A 206 -20.77 6.28 -11.25
C LYS A 206 -19.92 5.94 -10.02
N TYR A 207 -19.68 6.91 -9.15
CA TYR A 207 -19.08 6.65 -7.83
C TYR A 207 -20.13 6.08 -6.86
N PRO A 208 -19.80 5.03 -6.08
CA PRO A 208 -20.65 4.58 -4.98
C PRO A 208 -20.59 5.57 -3.81
N THR A 209 -21.54 5.46 -2.90
CA THR A 209 -21.73 6.32 -1.72
C THR A 209 -21.59 5.51 -0.42
N TRP A 210 -21.56 6.18 0.73
CA TRP A 210 -21.39 5.50 2.02
C TRP A 210 -22.53 4.50 2.31
N GLY A 211 -22.15 3.29 2.70
CA GLY A 211 -23.07 2.18 2.94
C GLY A 211 -23.37 1.32 1.71
N ASP A 212 -23.09 1.79 0.50
CA ASP A 212 -23.20 0.96 -0.71
C ASP A 212 -22.23 -0.23 -0.64
N VAL A 213 -22.64 -1.35 -1.23
CA VAL A 213 -21.78 -2.54 -1.42
C VAL A 213 -21.41 -2.63 -2.89
N VAL A 214 -20.12 -2.74 -3.18
CA VAL A 214 -19.61 -2.96 -4.54
C VAL A 214 -18.98 -4.33 -4.67
N GLU A 215 -19.27 -5.01 -5.78
CA GLU A 215 -18.63 -6.26 -6.20
C GLU A 215 -17.49 -5.91 -7.17
N VAL A 216 -16.26 -6.31 -6.86
CA VAL A 216 -15.07 -6.04 -7.66
C VAL A 216 -14.55 -7.35 -8.25
N ASP A 217 -14.67 -7.48 -9.57
CA ASP A 217 -14.04 -8.55 -10.35
C ASP A 217 -12.66 -8.11 -10.84
N THR A 218 -11.67 -9.00 -10.80
CA THR A 218 -10.35 -8.80 -11.45
C THR A 218 -9.77 -10.08 -12.02
N TRP A 219 -9.18 -9.94 -13.20
CA TRP A 219 -8.50 -11.03 -13.91
C TRP A 219 -7.24 -10.53 -14.61
N VAL A 220 -6.40 -11.47 -15.03
CA VAL A 220 -5.17 -11.20 -15.77
C VAL A 220 -5.27 -11.78 -17.17
N SER A 221 -4.63 -11.10 -18.11
CA SER A 221 -4.57 -11.50 -19.52
C SER A 221 -3.18 -11.15 -20.08
N LYS A 222 -2.84 -11.72 -21.23
CA LYS A 222 -1.57 -11.45 -21.92
C LYS A 222 -1.52 -10.00 -22.44
N SER A 223 -0.38 -9.32 -22.27
CA SER A 223 -0.14 -8.01 -22.92
C SER A 223 1.14 -8.06 -23.77
N GLY A 224 0.95 -8.24 -25.08
CA GLY A 224 2.05 -8.42 -26.02
C GLY A 224 2.93 -9.64 -25.67
N LYS A 225 4.26 -9.49 -25.77
CA LYS A 225 5.23 -10.58 -25.53
C LYS A 225 5.75 -10.66 -24.08
N ASN A 226 5.88 -9.52 -23.41
CA ASN A 226 6.57 -9.39 -22.11
C ASN A 226 5.74 -8.64 -21.03
N GLY A 227 4.48 -8.33 -21.32
CA GLY A 227 3.59 -7.66 -20.38
C GLY A 227 2.45 -8.57 -19.93
N MET A 228 1.88 -8.21 -18.79
CA MET A 228 0.62 -8.74 -18.28
C MET A 228 -0.39 -7.59 -18.22
N ARG A 229 -1.58 -7.81 -18.77
CA ARG A 229 -2.73 -6.93 -18.56
C ARG A 229 -3.45 -7.40 -17.29
N ARG A 230 -3.87 -6.49 -16.44
CA ARG A 230 -4.86 -6.78 -15.39
C ARG A 230 -6.05 -5.86 -15.59
N ASP A 231 -7.22 -6.46 -15.70
CA ASP A 231 -8.49 -5.78 -15.88
C ASP A 231 -9.31 -5.86 -14.58
N TRP A 232 -10.22 -4.89 -14.41
CA TRP A 232 -11.20 -4.87 -13.34
C TRP A 232 -12.56 -4.39 -13.82
N LEU A 233 -13.58 -4.93 -13.17
CA LEU A 233 -14.96 -4.50 -13.31
C LEU A 233 -15.57 -4.31 -11.93
N VAL A 234 -15.94 -3.08 -11.58
CA VAL A 234 -16.63 -2.75 -10.33
C VAL A 234 -18.11 -2.62 -10.63
N ARG A 235 -18.94 -3.38 -9.91
CA ARG A 235 -20.40 -3.36 -10.01
C ARG A 235 -21.03 -2.95 -8.70
N ASP A 236 -22.19 -2.32 -8.80
CA ASP A 236 -23.11 -2.13 -7.68
C ASP A 236 -23.67 -3.50 -7.24
N GLY A 237 -23.51 -3.84 -5.97
CA GLY A 237 -23.85 -5.17 -5.45
C GLY A 237 -25.35 -5.47 -5.37
N ASN A 238 -26.21 -4.44 -5.47
CA ASN A 238 -27.66 -4.59 -5.39
C ASN A 238 -28.31 -4.64 -6.78
N THR A 239 -27.81 -3.83 -7.72
CA THR A 239 -28.36 -3.65 -9.07
C THR A 239 -27.58 -4.37 -10.16
N GLY A 240 -26.33 -4.76 -9.89
CA GLY A 240 -25.40 -5.30 -10.89
C GLY A 240 -24.89 -4.26 -11.89
N GLN A 241 -25.26 -2.98 -11.76
CA GLN A 241 -24.82 -1.91 -12.66
C GLN A 241 -23.30 -1.74 -12.60
N ILE A 242 -22.65 -1.61 -13.76
CA ILE A 242 -21.22 -1.29 -13.84
C ILE A 242 -21.01 0.15 -13.36
N LEU A 243 -20.18 0.30 -12.33
CA LEU A 243 -19.82 1.57 -11.71
C LEU A 243 -18.45 2.07 -12.20
N THR A 244 -17.50 1.16 -12.41
CA THR A 244 -16.14 1.47 -12.86
C THR A 244 -15.58 0.33 -13.68
N ARG A 245 -14.82 0.68 -14.72
CA ARG A 245 -13.99 -0.22 -15.51
C ARG A 245 -12.55 0.25 -15.40
N ALA A 246 -11.60 -0.68 -15.26
CA ALA A 246 -10.18 -0.33 -15.24
C ALA A 246 -9.32 -1.37 -15.95
N SER A 247 -8.21 -0.93 -16.52
CA SER A 247 -7.20 -1.80 -17.12
C SER A 247 -5.80 -1.27 -16.82
N SER A 248 -4.87 -2.17 -16.54
CA SER A 248 -3.47 -1.85 -16.23
C SER A 248 -2.52 -2.73 -17.01
N VAL A 249 -1.36 -2.19 -17.33
CA VAL A 249 -0.24 -2.91 -17.96
C VAL A 249 0.91 -3.01 -16.98
N TRP A 250 1.36 -4.24 -16.77
CA TRP A 250 2.47 -4.61 -15.88
C TRP A 250 3.60 -5.23 -16.69
N VAL A 251 4.83 -4.91 -16.31
CA VAL A 251 6.05 -5.49 -16.89
C VAL A 251 6.97 -5.97 -15.78
N MET A 252 7.86 -6.90 -16.08
CA MET A 252 8.87 -7.34 -15.13
C MET A 252 10.05 -6.38 -15.09
N MET A 253 10.53 -6.08 -13.89
CA MET A 253 11.79 -5.39 -13.64
C MET A 253 12.68 -6.26 -12.75
N ASN A 254 13.98 -6.27 -13.01
CA ASN A 254 14.95 -6.88 -12.10
C ASN A 254 15.27 -5.90 -10.95
N LYS A 255 15.03 -6.34 -9.72
CA LYS A 255 15.12 -5.54 -8.47
C LYS A 255 16.51 -4.95 -8.24
N LEU A 256 17.57 -5.68 -8.60
CA LEU A 256 18.96 -5.29 -8.36
C LEU A 256 19.49 -4.31 -9.41
N THR A 257 19.26 -4.61 -10.69
CA THR A 257 19.75 -3.78 -11.81
C THR A 257 18.81 -2.64 -12.18
N ARG A 258 17.57 -2.66 -11.67
CA ARG A 258 16.50 -1.68 -11.96
C ARG A 258 16.20 -1.54 -13.46
N ARG A 259 16.44 -2.63 -14.22
CA ARG A 259 16.17 -2.73 -15.67
C ARG A 259 14.96 -3.61 -15.95
N LEU A 260 14.22 -3.27 -16.99
CA LEU A 260 13.13 -4.09 -17.50
C LEU A 260 13.66 -5.46 -17.96
N SER A 261 12.92 -6.52 -17.63
CA SER A 261 13.20 -7.90 -18.01
C SER A 261 12.12 -8.41 -18.95
N LYS A 262 12.49 -9.39 -19.79
CA LYS A 262 11.50 -10.29 -20.39
C LYS A 262 10.91 -11.18 -19.30
N ILE A 263 9.73 -11.73 -19.55
CA ILE A 263 9.14 -12.79 -18.72
C ILE A 263 9.96 -14.08 -18.96
N PRO A 264 10.66 -14.64 -17.95
CA PRO A 264 11.32 -15.94 -18.07
C PRO A 264 10.29 -17.05 -18.27
N GLU A 265 10.69 -18.13 -18.94
CA GLU A 265 9.75 -19.22 -19.27
C GLU A 265 9.23 -19.94 -18.02
N GLU A 266 10.03 -20.02 -16.96
CA GLU A 266 9.62 -20.64 -15.71
C GLU A 266 8.54 -19.81 -15.00
N VAL A 267 8.65 -18.48 -15.05
CA VAL A 267 7.61 -17.57 -14.52
C VAL A 267 6.39 -17.56 -15.43
N ARG A 268 6.57 -17.68 -16.76
CA ARG A 268 5.46 -17.84 -17.71
C ARG A 268 4.62 -19.07 -17.36
N GLY A 269 5.27 -20.20 -17.08
CA GLY A 269 4.60 -21.43 -16.66
C GLY A 269 3.79 -21.30 -15.37
N GLU A 270 4.18 -20.41 -14.45
CA GLU A 270 3.39 -20.10 -13.24
C GLU A 270 2.15 -19.23 -13.56
N ILE A 271 2.27 -18.22 -14.42
CA ILE A 271 1.21 -17.20 -14.61
C ILE A 271 0.27 -17.44 -15.79
N GLU A 272 0.74 -18.06 -16.89
CA GLU A 272 -0.05 -18.23 -18.11
C GLU A 272 -1.29 -19.15 -17.93
N PRO A 273 -1.30 -20.16 -17.04
CA PRO A 273 -2.52 -20.91 -16.70
C PRO A 273 -3.66 -20.07 -16.11
N TYR A 274 -3.36 -18.88 -15.58
CA TYR A 274 -4.34 -17.97 -14.99
C TYR A 274 -4.78 -16.85 -15.95
N PHE A 275 -4.27 -16.85 -17.19
CA PHE A 275 -4.64 -15.83 -18.18
C PHE A 275 -6.02 -16.13 -18.78
N VAL A 276 -6.94 -15.18 -18.63
CA VAL A 276 -8.21 -15.16 -19.37
C VAL A 276 -7.93 -14.68 -20.79
N ASP A 277 -8.36 -15.45 -21.78
CA ASP A 277 -8.44 -15.00 -23.18
C ASP A 277 -9.68 -14.12 -23.36
N SER A 278 -9.55 -12.84 -23.02
CA SER A 278 -10.59 -11.83 -23.21
C SER A 278 -10.04 -10.60 -23.91
N ASP A 279 -10.92 -9.94 -24.67
CA ASP A 279 -10.71 -8.56 -25.07
C ASP A 279 -10.49 -7.66 -23.82
N PRO A 280 -9.75 -6.54 -23.97
CA PRO A 280 -9.61 -5.54 -22.92
C PRO A 280 -10.97 -4.95 -22.49
N VAL A 281 -11.19 -4.83 -21.17
CA VAL A 281 -12.42 -4.21 -20.63
C VAL A 281 -12.56 -2.71 -20.98
N LEU A 282 -11.46 -2.08 -21.39
CA LEU A 282 -11.38 -0.72 -21.92
C LEU A 282 -10.57 -0.73 -23.22
N ALA A 283 -11.06 -0.03 -24.24
CA ALA A 283 -10.26 0.27 -25.42
C ALA A 283 -9.01 1.09 -25.02
N GLU A 284 -7.85 0.72 -25.57
CA GLU A 284 -6.59 1.40 -25.27
C GLU A 284 -6.64 2.87 -25.71
N ASP A 285 -6.50 3.77 -24.75
CA ASP A 285 -6.48 5.21 -25.00
C ASP A 285 -5.16 5.66 -25.67
N SER A 286 -5.09 5.49 -26.99
CA SER A 286 -3.91 5.78 -27.82
C SER A 286 -3.52 7.27 -27.89
N ARG A 287 -4.32 8.18 -27.30
CA ARG A 287 -4.00 9.61 -27.24
C ARG A 287 -2.78 9.83 -26.35
N LYS A 288 -1.72 10.40 -26.92
CA LYS A 288 -0.41 10.63 -26.28
C LYS A 288 -0.50 11.54 -25.05
N LEU A 289 0.04 11.10 -23.91
CA LEU A 289 0.21 11.94 -22.72
C LEU A 289 1.34 12.96 -22.94
N THR A 290 0.97 14.25 -22.99
CA THR A 290 1.91 15.35 -23.25
C THR A 290 2.86 15.52 -22.06
N LYS A 291 4.12 15.87 -22.34
CA LYS A 291 5.05 16.27 -21.28
C LYS A 291 4.79 17.73 -20.96
N LEU A 292 4.33 18.01 -19.73
CA LEU A 292 4.24 19.38 -19.22
C LEU A 292 5.59 19.87 -18.70
N ASP A 293 5.71 21.19 -18.61
CA ASP A 293 6.78 21.94 -17.95
C ASP A 293 6.19 23.19 -17.29
N ASP A 294 7.05 23.98 -16.63
CA ASP A 294 6.66 25.20 -15.89
C ASP A 294 6.14 26.34 -16.78
N LYS A 295 6.19 26.19 -18.12
CA LYS A 295 5.67 27.16 -19.09
C LYS A 295 4.35 26.73 -19.71
N THR A 296 4.03 25.44 -19.62
CA THR A 296 2.85 24.80 -20.23
C THR A 296 1.85 24.29 -19.21
N ALA A 297 2.19 24.26 -17.93
CA ALA A 297 1.27 24.01 -16.82
C ALA A 297 0.61 25.32 -16.34
N ASP A 298 -0.71 25.31 -16.21
CA ASP A 298 -1.48 26.42 -15.64
C ASP A 298 -1.35 26.47 -14.10
N TYR A 299 -1.18 25.30 -13.47
CA TYR A 299 -1.13 25.13 -12.02
C TYR A 299 0.06 24.25 -11.62
N VAL A 300 0.83 24.68 -10.62
CA VAL A 300 2.00 23.97 -10.10
C VAL A 300 1.96 23.92 -8.58
N ARG A 301 2.14 22.71 -8.01
CA ARG A 301 2.30 22.47 -6.59
C ARG A 301 3.67 21.85 -6.33
N SER A 302 4.52 22.53 -5.56
CA SER A 302 5.85 22.06 -5.17
C SER A 302 5.91 21.60 -3.71
N GLY A 303 6.90 20.76 -3.40
CA GLY A 303 7.20 20.37 -2.01
C GLY A 303 6.37 19.19 -1.52
N LEU A 304 5.87 18.35 -2.43
CA LEU A 304 5.16 17.12 -2.07
C LEU A 304 6.19 16.09 -1.62
N THR A 305 6.08 15.63 -0.37
CA THR A 305 7.00 14.67 0.24
C THR A 305 6.24 13.45 0.78
N PRO A 306 6.71 12.21 0.54
CA PRO A 306 6.12 11.02 1.13
C PRO A 306 6.07 11.07 2.66
N ARG A 307 4.93 10.71 3.24
CA ARG A 307 4.82 10.39 4.66
C ARG A 307 5.16 8.91 4.88
N TRP A 308 5.42 8.53 6.12
CA TRP A 308 5.65 7.12 6.49
C TRP A 308 4.48 6.20 6.08
N SER A 309 3.25 6.71 6.17
CA SER A 309 2.01 6.03 5.74
C SER A 309 1.87 5.84 4.23
N ASP A 310 2.66 6.55 3.43
CA ASP A 310 2.55 6.53 1.97
C ASP A 310 3.50 5.51 1.35
N LEU A 311 4.38 4.90 2.17
CA LEU A 311 5.31 3.86 1.77
C LEU A 311 4.67 2.47 1.86
N ASP A 312 4.97 1.63 0.89
CA ASP A 312 4.58 0.21 0.87
C ASP A 312 5.58 -0.67 1.63
N VAL A 313 5.31 -1.98 1.64
CA VAL A 313 6.20 -2.99 2.26
C VAL A 313 7.60 -3.07 1.62
N ASN A 314 7.78 -2.50 0.42
CA ASN A 314 9.05 -2.43 -0.29
C ASN A 314 9.81 -1.11 -0.02
N GLN A 315 9.27 -0.22 0.82
CA GLN A 315 9.77 1.14 1.09
C GLN A 315 9.72 2.09 -0.11
N HIS A 316 8.89 1.78 -1.11
CA HIS A 316 8.56 2.70 -2.21
C HIS A 316 7.22 3.38 -1.92
N VAL A 317 6.98 4.53 -2.55
CA VAL A 317 5.64 5.14 -2.50
C VAL A 317 4.62 4.23 -3.17
N ASN A 318 3.53 3.93 -2.45
CA ASN A 318 2.40 3.15 -2.93
C ASN A 318 1.77 3.80 -4.17
N ASN A 319 1.49 3.01 -5.22
CA ASN A 319 1.00 3.52 -6.51
C ASN A 319 -0.25 4.41 -6.38
N VAL A 320 -1.16 4.10 -5.44
CA VAL A 320 -2.37 4.89 -5.21
C VAL A 320 -2.04 6.32 -4.71
N LYS A 321 -0.90 6.53 -4.03
CA LYS A 321 -0.53 7.85 -3.50
C LYS A 321 0.00 8.82 -4.56
N TYR A 322 0.52 8.32 -5.69
CA TYR A 322 0.77 9.18 -6.85
C TYR A 322 -0.51 9.80 -7.40
N ILE A 323 -1.69 9.19 -7.18
CA ILE A 323 -2.98 9.66 -7.67
C ILE A 323 -3.45 10.87 -6.86
N GLY A 324 -3.30 10.84 -5.54
CA GLY A 324 -3.50 12.04 -4.71
C GLY A 324 -2.56 13.17 -5.11
N TRP A 325 -1.26 12.88 -5.26
CA TRP A 325 -0.27 13.92 -5.60
C TRP A 325 -0.43 14.50 -7.01
N ILE A 326 -0.76 13.70 -8.02
CA ILE A 326 -0.96 14.20 -9.39
C ILE A 326 -2.23 15.06 -9.52
N LEU A 327 -3.18 14.93 -8.59
CA LEU A 327 -4.38 15.75 -8.50
C LEU A 327 -4.25 16.97 -7.56
N GLU A 328 -3.24 17.03 -6.71
CA GLU A 328 -3.04 18.15 -5.76
C GLU A 328 -2.80 19.51 -6.45
N SER A 329 -2.32 19.55 -7.69
CA SER A 329 -2.25 20.78 -8.51
C SER A 329 -3.52 21.05 -9.33
N ALA A 330 -4.55 20.20 -9.26
CA ALA A 330 -5.81 20.47 -9.96
C ALA A 330 -6.61 21.59 -9.28
N PRO A 331 -7.34 22.45 -10.02
CA PRO A 331 -8.07 23.58 -9.42
C PRO A 331 -9.17 23.12 -8.45
N VAL A 332 -9.17 23.65 -7.23
CA VAL A 332 -10.15 23.27 -6.19
C VAL A 332 -11.60 23.44 -6.66
N GLY A 333 -11.92 24.55 -7.35
CA GLY A 333 -13.27 24.78 -7.90
C GLY A 333 -13.70 23.73 -8.94
N MET A 334 -12.77 23.08 -9.64
CA MET A 334 -13.06 21.94 -10.52
C MET A 334 -13.34 20.68 -9.70
N MET A 335 -12.54 20.39 -8.67
CA MET A 335 -12.74 19.26 -7.75
C MET A 335 -14.09 19.35 -7.02
N GLU A 336 -14.53 20.57 -6.68
CA GLU A 336 -15.81 20.84 -6.04
C GLU A 336 -16.98 20.68 -7.01
N SER A 337 -16.89 21.22 -8.23
CA SER A 337 -18.00 21.28 -9.19
C SER A 337 -18.10 20.11 -10.18
N GLN A 338 -17.05 19.31 -10.36
CA GLN A 338 -16.97 18.25 -11.38
C GLN A 338 -16.58 16.88 -10.79
N LYS A 339 -16.98 15.79 -11.45
CA LYS A 339 -16.58 14.42 -11.13
C LYS A 339 -15.55 13.91 -12.15
N LEU A 340 -14.52 13.23 -11.65
CA LEU A 340 -13.54 12.53 -12.47
C LEU A 340 -14.21 11.33 -13.17
N LYS A 341 -14.38 11.42 -14.49
CA LYS A 341 -15.02 10.42 -15.35
C LYS A 341 -14.01 9.42 -15.93
N SER A 342 -12.82 9.89 -16.29
CA SER A 342 -11.77 9.07 -16.89
C SER A 342 -10.40 9.50 -16.37
N MET A 343 -9.49 8.55 -16.18
CA MET A 343 -8.11 8.79 -15.77
C MET A 343 -7.17 7.81 -16.48
N THR A 344 -6.14 8.34 -17.13
CA THR A 344 -5.07 7.56 -17.78
C THR A 344 -3.73 7.99 -17.19
N LEU A 345 -2.98 7.05 -16.62
CA LEU A 345 -1.69 7.27 -15.98
C LEU A 345 -0.58 6.45 -16.66
N GLU A 346 0.58 7.04 -16.84
CA GLU A 346 1.82 6.36 -17.26
C GLU A 346 2.91 6.53 -16.20
N TYR A 347 3.31 5.43 -15.57
CA TYR A 347 4.36 5.41 -14.56
C TYR A 347 5.73 5.29 -15.23
N ARG A 348 6.67 6.14 -14.83
CA ARG A 348 8.03 6.24 -15.41
C ARG A 348 9.13 5.96 -14.39
N ARG A 349 8.88 6.19 -13.10
CA ARG A 349 9.87 6.06 -12.02
C ARG A 349 9.18 5.79 -10.68
N GLU A 350 9.83 5.02 -9.82
CA GLU A 350 9.45 4.84 -8.41
C GLU A 350 10.09 5.93 -7.53
N CYS A 351 9.37 6.41 -6.52
CA CYS A 351 9.88 7.32 -5.50
C CYS A 351 10.15 6.58 -4.18
N GLY A 352 11.23 6.94 -3.50
CA GLY A 352 11.54 6.53 -2.14
C GLY A 352 11.21 7.62 -1.11
N ARG A 353 11.37 7.31 0.18
CA ARG A 353 11.07 8.18 1.33
C ARG A 353 11.51 9.65 1.17
N ASP A 354 12.75 9.89 0.76
CA ASP A 354 13.36 11.23 0.76
C ASP A 354 13.12 11.99 -0.56
N SER A 355 12.20 11.50 -1.39
CA SER A 355 11.83 12.14 -2.66
C SER A 355 11.04 13.42 -2.40
N VAL A 356 11.38 14.50 -3.10
CA VAL A 356 10.58 15.73 -3.12
C VAL A 356 10.04 15.94 -4.53
N LEU A 357 8.72 16.06 -4.64
CA LEU A 357 8.00 16.09 -5.91
C LEU A 357 7.35 17.45 -6.18
N GLN A 358 7.07 17.67 -7.45
CA GLN A 358 6.25 18.74 -7.98
C GLN A 358 5.13 18.13 -8.82
N SER A 359 3.91 18.58 -8.59
CA SER A 359 2.73 18.25 -9.39
C SER A 359 2.37 19.43 -10.28
N LEU A 360 2.13 19.16 -11.56
CA LEU A 360 1.83 20.14 -12.59
C LEU A 360 0.52 19.73 -13.28
N THR A 361 -0.41 20.67 -13.45
CA THR A 361 -1.67 20.48 -14.18
C THR A 361 -1.80 21.54 -15.28
N ALA A 362 -2.18 21.11 -16.49
CA ALA A 362 -2.64 21.98 -17.56
C ALA A 362 -4.10 21.64 -17.89
N VAL A 363 -4.96 22.64 -18.00
CA VAL A 363 -6.41 22.50 -18.17
C VAL A 363 -6.78 22.77 -19.63
N SER A 364 -7.71 22.00 -20.19
CA SER A 364 -8.20 22.14 -21.55
C SER A 364 -9.71 21.85 -21.61
N GLY A 365 -10.45 22.62 -22.41
CA GLY A 365 -11.90 22.39 -22.63
C GLY A 365 -12.87 23.39 -21.98
N CYS A 366 -12.39 24.34 -21.19
CA CYS A 366 -13.15 25.52 -20.74
C CYS A 366 -12.20 26.72 -20.63
N ASP A 367 -12.69 27.93 -20.89
CA ASP A 367 -11.96 29.15 -20.52
C ASP A 367 -11.65 29.12 -19.03
N ILE A 368 -10.42 29.48 -18.65
CA ILE A 368 -9.92 29.41 -17.26
C ILE A 368 -10.79 30.25 -16.29
N GLY A 369 -11.47 31.29 -16.80
CA GLY A 369 -12.44 32.10 -16.04
C GLY A 369 -13.88 31.54 -15.96
N SER A 370 -14.16 30.37 -16.55
CA SER A 370 -15.52 29.83 -16.71
C SER A 370 -15.69 28.40 -16.16
N LEU A 371 -14.84 27.99 -15.21
CA LEU A 371 -14.75 26.66 -14.54
C LEU A 371 -16.04 26.16 -13.84
N GLY A 372 -17.15 26.90 -13.88
CA GLY A 372 -18.47 26.49 -13.38
C GLY A 372 -19.56 26.24 -14.44
N ARG A 373 -19.27 26.38 -15.75
CA ARG A 373 -20.28 26.22 -16.82
C ARG A 373 -20.17 24.89 -17.56
N GLY A 374 -20.80 23.85 -17.01
CA GLY A 374 -21.51 22.80 -17.78
C GLY A 374 -20.81 22.06 -18.94
N GLY A 375 -19.47 22.08 -19.04
CA GLY A 375 -18.70 21.38 -20.08
C GLY A 375 -17.99 20.13 -19.54
N GLU A 376 -17.50 19.30 -20.46
CA GLU A 376 -16.45 18.32 -20.13
C GLU A 376 -15.09 19.04 -20.11
N VAL A 377 -14.27 18.78 -19.09
CA VAL A 377 -12.93 19.35 -18.95
C VAL A 377 -11.89 18.23 -19.03
N GLU A 378 -10.86 18.41 -19.85
CA GLU A 378 -9.68 17.55 -19.85
C GLU A 378 -8.57 18.24 -19.06
N CYS A 379 -7.84 17.51 -18.23
CA CYS A 379 -6.61 17.97 -17.62
C CYS A 379 -5.46 17.04 -18.02
N GLN A 380 -4.36 17.63 -18.47
CA GLN A 380 -3.07 16.94 -18.59
C GLN A 380 -2.31 17.17 -17.28
N HIS A 381 -1.55 16.17 -16.84
CA HIS A 381 -0.79 16.24 -15.60
C HIS A 381 0.62 15.66 -15.72
N LEU A 382 1.53 16.20 -14.92
CA LEU A 382 2.86 15.64 -14.71
C LEU A 382 3.21 15.69 -13.23
N LEU A 383 3.54 14.52 -12.68
CA LEU A 383 4.24 14.42 -11.41
C LEU A 383 5.73 14.16 -11.68
N ARG A 384 6.60 15.05 -11.19
CA ARG A 384 8.07 14.98 -11.37
C ARG A 384 8.81 15.18 -10.05
N LEU A 385 10.04 14.69 -9.98
CA LEU A 385 10.99 15.02 -8.92
C LEU A 385 11.49 16.48 -9.09
N GLN A 386 11.98 17.09 -8.01
CA GLN A 386 12.58 18.44 -8.05
C GLN A 386 13.80 18.57 -9.00
N ASP A 387 14.47 17.46 -9.32
CA ASP A 387 15.55 17.41 -10.33
C ASP A 387 15.04 17.43 -11.78
N GLY A 388 13.71 17.47 -11.98
CA GLY A 388 13.04 17.44 -13.28
C GLY A 388 12.78 16.04 -13.84
N ALA A 389 13.19 14.97 -13.15
CA ALA A 389 12.93 13.60 -13.60
C ALA A 389 11.44 13.23 -13.46
N GLU A 390 10.86 12.71 -14.54
CA GLU A 390 9.45 12.35 -14.60
C GLU A 390 9.14 11.11 -13.75
N VAL A 391 8.05 11.17 -12.99
CA VAL A 391 7.55 10.08 -12.13
C VAL A 391 6.28 9.50 -12.72
N VAL A 392 5.24 10.32 -12.93
CA VAL A 392 3.95 9.90 -13.51
C VAL A 392 3.43 10.91 -14.53
N ARG A 393 3.16 10.39 -15.73
CA ARG A 393 2.24 10.88 -16.79
C ARG A 393 0.78 10.85 -16.38
N GLY A 394 -0.01 11.91 -16.46
CA GLY A 394 -1.46 11.81 -16.26
C GLY A 394 -2.29 12.53 -17.32
N ARG A 395 -3.47 11.99 -17.62
CA ARG A 395 -4.62 12.74 -18.10
C ARG A 395 -5.83 12.37 -17.26
N THR A 396 -6.69 13.36 -17.02
CA THR A 396 -8.04 13.14 -16.49
C THR A 396 -9.10 13.83 -17.35
N GLU A 397 -10.30 13.26 -17.38
CA GLU A 397 -11.50 13.85 -17.98
C GLU A 397 -12.57 14.00 -16.91
N TRP A 398 -13.23 15.15 -16.88
CA TRP A 398 -14.17 15.55 -15.85
C TRP A 398 -15.52 15.94 -16.46
N SER A 399 -16.60 15.66 -15.75
CA SER A 399 -17.94 16.09 -16.10
C SER A 399 -18.61 16.82 -14.93
N SER A 400 -19.47 17.78 -15.24
CA SER A 400 -20.20 18.55 -14.21
C SER A 400 -20.94 17.63 -13.23
N LYS A 401 -20.85 17.93 -11.93
CA LYS A 401 -21.74 17.32 -10.92
C LYS A 401 -23.15 17.79 -11.21
N THR A 402 -24.00 16.90 -11.72
CA THR A 402 -25.43 17.18 -11.89
C THR A 402 -25.99 17.66 -10.56
N SER A 403 -26.52 18.88 -10.52
CA SER A 403 -27.07 19.51 -9.31
C SER A 403 -28.23 18.67 -8.79
N THR A 404 -27.93 17.76 -7.86
CA THR A 404 -28.89 16.77 -7.38
C THR A 404 -29.71 17.43 -6.29
N THR A 405 -30.80 18.08 -6.72
CA THR A 405 -31.91 18.62 -5.94
C THR A 405 -31.51 19.40 -4.68
N THR A 406 -31.63 20.72 -4.75
CA THR A 406 -31.81 21.57 -3.56
C THR A 406 -32.93 20.99 -2.71
N TRP A 407 -32.59 20.41 -1.56
CA TRP A 407 -33.58 20.09 -0.54
C TRP A 407 -34.03 21.41 0.08
N ASP A 408 -35.28 21.77 -0.16
CA ASP A 408 -35.94 22.83 0.58
C ASP A 408 -36.01 22.42 2.05
N ILE A 409 -35.02 22.86 2.82
CA ILE A 409 -35.13 22.93 4.28
C ILE A 409 -35.99 24.16 4.56
N THR A 410 -37.31 23.99 4.45
CA THR A 410 -38.24 24.88 5.14
C THR A 410 -38.02 24.74 6.65
N PRO A 411 -38.02 25.86 7.40
CA PRO A 411 -37.51 25.92 8.78
C PRO A 411 -38.42 25.27 9.83
#